data_AF-A0AAD1BIC8-F1
#
_entry.id   AF-A0AAD1BIC8-F1
#
_cell.length_a   1.000
_cell.length_b   1.000
_cell.length_c   1.000
_cell.angle_alpha   90.00
_cell.angle_beta   90.00
_cell.angle_gamma   90.00
#
_symmetry.space_group_name_H-M   'P 1'
#
loop_
_entity.id
_entity.type
_entity.pdbx_description
1 polymer ?
#
loop_
_entity_poly.entity_id
_entity_poly.type
_entity_poly.pdbx_seq_one_letter_code
_entity_poly.pdbx_strand_id
1 'polypeptide(L)'
;MKKSQIIIVLALITAILAGCKNSKPNQVISPNANNIDSLNAGDTTIYGTMLDGGMNSILLLTDKGDTLEIIQNPDDTTEVVKGGKLSGDRFAVIAYKEYGDMMLRSAINITSLLGNWTSLDKNFEIKEGGEVVSNVQAENNAWTSWKIYNGKLLLSRDTFDVIELGADTMSLENKTGIFVFGRKK
;
A
#
# COMPACT_ATOMS: atom_id res chain seq x y z
N MET A 1 56.04 -60.21 -9.56
CA MET A 1 55.84 -59.12 -10.55
C MET A 1 54.35 -58.96 -10.82
N LYS A 2 53.79 -57.77 -10.54
CA LYS A 2 52.68 -57.06 -11.22
C LYS A 2 51.48 -57.90 -11.71
N LYS A 3 50.20 -57.65 -11.42
CA LYS A 3 49.42 -56.47 -10.98
C LYS A 3 48.01 -56.99 -10.61
N SER A 4 47.51 -56.63 -9.43
CA SER A 4 46.42 -55.65 -9.21
C SER A 4 45.01 -56.21 -9.36
N GLN A 5 44.36 -56.30 -8.20
CA GLN A 5 42.97 -56.68 -7.97
C GLN A 5 42.01 -55.49 -8.20
N ILE A 6 40.71 -55.82 -8.06
CA ILE A 6 39.53 -54.98 -7.75
C ILE A 6 38.69 -54.63 -9.00
N ILE A 7 37.43 -55.11 -9.02
CA ILE A 7 36.21 -54.32 -8.73
C ILE A 7 35.04 -55.30 -8.51
N ILE A 8 34.34 -55.11 -7.39
CA ILE A 8 33.14 -55.83 -6.94
C ILE A 8 31.93 -54.88 -7.14
N VAL A 9 30.75 -55.47 -7.33
CA VAL A 9 29.38 -54.99 -7.00
C VAL A 9 28.54 -54.39 -8.13
N LEU A 10 27.77 -55.30 -8.74
CA LEU A 10 26.32 -55.30 -9.03
C LEU A 10 25.45 -54.14 -8.47
N ALA A 11 24.63 -53.50 -9.33
CA ALA A 11 23.17 -53.42 -9.15
C ALA A 11 22.46 -52.65 -10.29
N LEU A 12 21.43 -53.31 -10.81
CA LEU A 12 20.37 -52.85 -11.70
C LEU A 12 19.46 -51.83 -10.97
N ILE A 13 18.86 -50.87 -11.70
CA ILE A 13 17.44 -50.47 -11.61
C ILE A 13 17.15 -49.48 -12.75
N THR A 14 16.25 -49.88 -13.64
CA THR A 14 15.52 -49.01 -14.56
C THR A 14 14.22 -48.57 -13.88
N ALA A 15 13.85 -47.30 -14.00
CA ALA A 15 12.50 -46.82 -13.71
C ALA A 15 12.06 -45.83 -14.78
N ILE A 16 11.01 -46.21 -15.50
CA ILE A 16 10.24 -45.37 -16.41
C ILE A 16 9.21 -44.63 -15.58
N LEU A 17 9.11 -43.31 -15.74
CA LEU A 17 7.88 -42.57 -15.46
C LEU A 17 7.59 -41.63 -16.64
N ALA A 18 6.57 -42.02 -17.40
CA ALA A 18 5.81 -41.12 -18.25
C ALA A 18 4.68 -40.51 -17.42
N GLY A 19 4.37 -39.21 -17.62
CA GLY A 19 3.02 -38.70 -17.34
C GLY A 19 2.88 -37.27 -16.82
N CYS A 20 2.46 -36.38 -17.72
CA CYS A 20 1.49 -35.28 -17.53
C CYS A 20 1.78 -34.13 -16.55
N LYS A 21 1.89 -32.89 -17.07
CA LYS A 21 0.74 -31.96 -17.15
C LYS A 21 1.09 -30.69 -17.93
N ASN A 22 0.20 -30.32 -18.86
CA ASN A 22 0.17 -29.04 -19.56
C ASN A 22 0.21 -27.85 -18.57
N SER A 23 1.26 -27.04 -18.59
CA SER A 23 1.21 -25.66 -18.15
C SER A 23 0.76 -24.80 -19.34
N LYS A 24 -0.55 -24.56 -19.45
CA LYS A 24 -1.07 -23.46 -20.27
C LYS A 24 -0.53 -22.13 -19.69
N PRO A 25 -0.21 -21.15 -20.54
CA PRO A 25 0.41 -19.91 -20.10
C PRO A 25 -0.52 -19.11 -19.19
N ASN A 26 0.01 -18.55 -18.10
CA ASN A 26 -0.69 -17.53 -17.33
C ASN A 26 -1.02 -16.37 -18.29
N GLN A 27 -2.31 -16.13 -18.48
CA GLN A 27 -2.81 -15.00 -19.25
C GLN A 27 -2.50 -13.72 -18.45
N VAL A 28 -1.56 -12.93 -18.95
CA VAL A 28 -1.49 -11.51 -18.62
C VAL A 28 -2.71 -10.87 -19.27
N ILE A 29 -3.76 -10.65 -18.49
CA ILE A 29 -4.90 -9.86 -18.95
C ILE A 29 -4.41 -8.41 -18.99
N SER A 30 -4.26 -7.88 -20.20
CA SER A 30 -4.19 -6.44 -20.46
C SER A 30 -5.63 -5.91 -20.61
N PRO A 31 -6.11 -5.04 -19.73
CA PRO A 31 -7.21 -4.15 -20.06
C PRO A 31 -6.64 -2.97 -20.87
N ASN A 32 -7.23 -2.74 -22.04
CA ASN A 32 -7.01 -1.55 -22.85
C ASN A 32 -7.10 -0.28 -21.99
N ALA A 33 -6.03 0.51 -21.99
CA ALA A 33 -6.06 1.89 -21.53
C ALA A 33 -6.61 2.77 -22.64
N ASN A 34 -7.91 3.03 -22.62
CA ASN A 34 -8.48 4.22 -23.24
C ASN A 34 -8.87 5.17 -22.11
N ASN A 35 -8.18 6.29 -22.05
CA ASN A 35 -8.53 7.43 -21.22
C ASN A 35 -9.89 8.02 -21.66
N ILE A 36 -10.56 8.66 -20.70
CA ILE A 36 -11.83 9.40 -20.77
C ILE A 36 -13.07 8.53 -20.45
N ASP A 37 -13.27 8.27 -19.16
CA ASP A 37 -14.60 8.26 -18.54
C ASP A 37 -14.48 8.13 -17.01
N SER A 38 -14.68 9.20 -16.24
CA SER A 38 -14.75 9.04 -14.78
C SER A 38 -15.43 10.17 -14.00
N LEU A 39 -16.58 10.66 -14.47
CA LEU A 39 -17.56 11.18 -13.51
C LEU A 39 -18.20 10.04 -12.67
N ASN A 40 -17.88 8.77 -13.00
CA ASN A 40 -18.34 7.54 -12.33
C ASN A 40 -17.23 6.49 -12.07
N ALA A 41 -15.93 6.82 -12.20
CA ALA A 41 -14.92 5.84 -11.77
C ALA A 41 -14.93 5.79 -10.25
N GLY A 42 -15.17 4.60 -9.70
CA GLY A 42 -15.10 4.36 -8.26
C GLY A 42 -13.71 4.66 -7.69
N ASP A 43 -13.51 4.30 -6.43
CA ASP A 43 -12.22 4.49 -5.76
C ASP A 43 -11.09 3.77 -6.51
N THR A 44 -10.10 4.53 -6.97
CA THR A 44 -8.91 4.00 -7.66
C THR A 44 -7.82 3.54 -6.69
N THR A 45 -8.03 3.71 -5.39
CA THR A 45 -7.07 3.34 -4.34
C THR A 45 -6.92 1.83 -4.24
N ILE A 46 -5.68 1.36 -4.23
CA ILE A 46 -5.32 -0.03 -3.93
C ILE A 46 -5.10 -0.13 -2.43
N TYR A 47 -5.91 -0.95 -1.76
CA TYR A 47 -5.77 -1.24 -0.33
C TYR A 47 -5.07 -2.56 -0.11
N GLY A 48 -4.24 -2.64 0.93
CA GLY A 48 -3.54 -3.87 1.27
C GLY A 48 -2.71 -3.76 2.54
N THR A 49 -2.04 -4.86 2.86
CA THR A 49 -1.06 -4.95 3.94
C THR A 49 0.34 -5.04 3.36
N MET A 50 1.25 -4.21 3.86
CA MET A 50 2.63 -4.23 3.40
C MET A 50 3.33 -5.50 3.90
N LEU A 51 3.88 -6.29 2.99
CA LEU A 51 4.69 -7.47 3.32
C LEU A 51 6.13 -7.05 3.60
N ASP A 52 6.68 -6.19 2.75
CA ASP A 52 8.04 -5.68 2.85
C ASP A 52 8.17 -4.29 2.20
N GLY A 53 9.19 -3.54 2.61
CA GLY A 53 9.47 -2.19 2.14
C GLY A 53 10.93 -2.03 1.74
N GLY A 54 11.20 -2.08 0.44
CA GLY A 54 12.52 -1.78 -0.11
C GLY A 54 12.83 -0.28 -0.06
N MET A 55 14.09 0.08 -0.37
CA MET A 55 14.52 1.50 -0.44
C MET A 55 13.58 2.32 -1.33
N ASN A 56 13.33 1.83 -2.55
CA ASN A 56 12.49 2.49 -3.56
C ASN A 56 11.29 1.64 -3.97
N SER A 57 10.79 0.75 -3.10
CA SER A 57 9.62 -0.06 -3.43
C SER A 57 8.75 -0.35 -2.20
N ILE A 58 7.53 -0.79 -2.45
CA ILE A 58 6.60 -1.37 -1.48
C ILE A 58 6.12 -2.71 -2.07
N LEU A 59 6.23 -3.78 -1.28
CA LEU A 59 5.62 -5.08 -1.58
C LEU A 59 4.31 -5.18 -0.81
N LEU A 60 3.19 -5.16 -1.51
CA LEU A 60 1.85 -5.05 -0.94
C LEU A 60 1.02 -6.31 -1.21
N LEU A 61 0.51 -6.95 -0.17
CA LEU A 61 -0.58 -7.92 -0.30
C LEU A 61 -1.90 -7.16 -0.34
N THR A 62 -2.52 -7.10 -1.52
CA THR A 62 -3.77 -6.38 -1.71
C THR A 62 -4.94 -7.07 -1.02
N ASP A 63 -6.00 -6.32 -0.73
CA ASP A 63 -7.24 -6.85 -0.14
C ASP A 63 -7.95 -7.86 -1.05
N LYS A 64 -7.56 -7.93 -2.33
CA LYS A 64 -8.04 -8.92 -3.29
C LYS A 64 -7.26 -10.24 -3.25
N GLY A 65 -6.16 -10.29 -2.49
CA GLY A 65 -5.30 -11.45 -2.33
C GLY A 65 -4.09 -11.52 -3.26
N ASP A 66 -3.93 -10.56 -4.18
CA ASP A 66 -2.77 -10.48 -5.06
C ASP A 66 -1.61 -9.76 -4.35
N THR A 67 -0.37 -10.16 -4.64
CA THR A 67 0.84 -9.46 -4.20
C THR A 67 1.36 -8.57 -5.32
N LEU A 68 1.58 -7.28 -5.03
CA LEU A 68 2.09 -6.29 -5.97
C LEU A 68 3.41 -5.71 -5.45
N GLU A 69 4.44 -5.70 -6.29
CA GLU A 69 5.61 -4.84 -6.08
C GLU A 69 5.36 -3.51 -6.80
N ILE A 70 5.46 -2.41 -6.05
CA ILE A 70 5.19 -1.06 -6.54
C ILE A 70 6.45 -0.21 -6.32
N ILE A 71 7.00 0.29 -7.42
CA ILE A 71 8.31 0.94 -7.48
C ILE A 71 8.14 2.45 -7.39
N GLN A 72 8.95 3.11 -6.58
CA GLN A 72 9.02 4.57 -6.53
C GLN A 72 9.87 5.07 -7.68
N ASN A 73 9.39 6.10 -8.38
CA ASN A 73 10.19 6.73 -9.41
C ASN A 73 11.40 7.43 -8.73
N PRO A 74 12.65 7.06 -9.08
CA PRO A 74 13.83 7.69 -8.50
C PRO A 74 13.96 9.18 -8.82
N ASP A 75 13.28 9.66 -9.87
CA ASP A 75 13.27 11.05 -10.27
C ASP A 75 12.23 11.89 -9.49
N ASP A 76 11.36 11.24 -8.69
CA ASP A 76 10.42 11.95 -7.83
C ASP A 76 11.18 12.66 -6.69
N THR A 77 11.12 13.98 -6.71
CA THR A 77 11.77 14.82 -5.68
C THR A 77 10.93 14.97 -4.41
N THR A 78 9.67 14.55 -4.47
CA THR A 78 8.72 14.59 -3.35
C THR A 78 8.58 13.21 -2.73
N GLU A 79 8.59 13.14 -1.41
CA GLU A 79 8.27 11.89 -0.71
C GLU A 79 6.83 11.47 -1.03
N VAL A 80 6.69 10.29 -1.63
CA VAL A 80 5.40 9.72 -2.06
C VAL A 80 4.80 8.74 -1.05
N VAL A 81 5.55 8.33 -0.02
CA VAL A 81 5.07 7.45 1.06
C VAL A 81 4.92 8.24 2.35
N LYS A 82 3.70 8.28 2.88
CA LYS A 82 3.35 9.02 4.10
C LYS A 82 3.09 8.03 5.23
N GLY A 83 3.71 8.23 6.39
CA GLY A 83 3.57 7.37 7.57
C GLY A 83 4.57 6.21 7.63
N GLY A 84 5.68 6.30 6.90
CA GLY A 84 6.76 5.29 6.92
C GLY A 84 6.38 3.95 6.27
N LYS A 85 7.37 3.06 6.16
CA LYS A 85 7.22 1.70 5.61
C LYS A 85 7.49 0.67 6.72
N LEU A 86 6.44 0.09 7.29
CA LEU A 86 6.57 -0.96 8.31
C LEU A 86 5.79 -2.20 7.89
N SER A 87 6.46 -3.35 7.86
CA SER A 87 5.82 -4.62 7.48
C SER A 87 4.69 -4.95 8.44
N GLY A 88 3.56 -5.39 7.88
CA GLY A 88 2.32 -5.64 8.62
C GLY A 88 1.35 -4.46 8.64
N ASP A 89 1.78 -3.25 8.26
CA ASP A 89 0.89 -2.09 8.25
C ASP A 89 -0.06 -2.08 7.05
N ARG A 90 -1.23 -1.46 7.28
CA ARG A 90 -2.26 -1.24 6.26
C ARG A 90 -1.90 -0.02 5.43
N PHE A 91 -2.07 -0.11 4.12
CA PHE A 91 -1.80 0.98 3.19
C PHE A 91 -2.96 1.25 2.24
N ALA A 92 -3.07 2.52 1.87
CA ALA A 92 -3.80 3.00 0.71
C ALA A 92 -2.80 3.49 -0.33
N VAL A 93 -2.83 2.93 -1.55
CA VAL A 93 -1.83 3.18 -2.59
C VAL A 93 -2.50 3.64 -3.89
N ILE A 94 -1.97 4.69 -4.50
CA ILE A 94 -2.23 5.04 -5.89
C ILE A 94 -0.99 4.66 -6.70
N ALA A 95 -1.20 3.84 -7.72
CA ALA A 95 -0.15 3.38 -8.62
C ALA A 95 -0.62 3.48 -10.07
N TYR A 96 0.33 3.47 -11.00
CA TYR A 96 0.09 3.46 -12.44
C TYR A 96 1.09 2.53 -13.13
N LYS A 97 0.75 2.07 -14.33
CA LYS A 97 1.69 1.28 -15.13
C LYS A 97 2.54 2.20 -15.99
N GLU A 98 3.84 1.97 -16.00
CA GLU A 98 4.80 2.66 -16.86
C GLU A 98 5.87 1.67 -17.32
N TYR A 99 6.08 1.56 -18.63
CA TYR A 99 7.00 0.59 -19.27
C TYR A 99 6.84 -0.89 -18.84
N GLY A 100 5.67 -1.26 -18.31
CA GLY A 100 5.37 -2.62 -17.84
C GLY A 100 5.49 -2.78 -16.32
N ASP A 101 6.15 -1.85 -15.65
CA ASP A 101 6.30 -1.81 -14.19
C ASP A 101 5.15 -1.05 -13.53
N MET A 102 4.90 -1.35 -12.25
CA MET A 102 3.92 -0.64 -11.45
C MET A 102 4.62 0.46 -10.65
N MET A 103 4.38 1.71 -11.05
CA MET A 103 4.98 2.89 -10.43
C MET A 103 4.08 3.46 -9.35
N LEU A 104 4.68 3.86 -8.23
CA LEU A 104 4.03 4.50 -7.11
C LEU A 104 3.75 5.96 -7.44
N ARG A 105 2.52 6.41 -7.22
CA ARG A 105 2.15 7.83 -7.25
C ARG A 105 2.00 8.40 -5.85
N SER A 106 1.35 7.65 -4.96
CA SER A 106 1.25 7.99 -3.55
C SER A 106 0.92 6.76 -2.71
N ALA A 107 1.38 6.74 -1.47
CA ALA A 107 1.02 5.75 -0.47
C ALA A 107 0.78 6.43 0.88
N ILE A 108 -0.34 6.10 1.52
CA ILE A 108 -0.65 6.51 2.89
C ILE A 108 -0.64 5.25 3.76
N ASN A 109 0.24 5.21 4.75
CA ASN A 109 0.21 4.20 5.80
C ASN A 109 -1.00 4.50 6.70
N ILE A 110 -2.05 3.69 6.53
CA ILE A 110 -3.30 3.79 7.28
C ILE A 110 -3.06 3.47 8.75
N THR A 111 -2.25 2.45 9.08
CA THR A 111 -1.93 2.12 10.47
C THR A 111 -1.33 3.33 11.18
N SER A 112 -0.40 4.02 10.53
CA SER A 112 0.18 5.26 11.05
C SER A 112 -0.81 6.41 11.10
N LEU A 113 -1.84 6.47 10.27
CA LEU A 113 -2.85 7.53 10.31
C LEU A 113 -3.73 7.44 11.58
N LEU A 114 -3.94 6.24 12.10
CA LEU A 114 -4.77 6.01 13.29
C LEU A 114 -4.16 6.64 14.55
N GLY A 115 -5.02 7.07 15.46
CA GLY A 115 -4.65 7.60 16.76
C GLY A 115 -5.19 9.00 17.04
N ASN A 116 -4.67 9.61 18.10
CA ASN A 116 -5.12 10.90 18.61
C ASN A 116 -4.29 12.04 18.04
N TRP A 117 -4.97 13.04 17.47
CA TRP A 117 -4.40 14.19 16.79
C TRP A 117 -4.93 15.48 17.38
N THR A 118 -4.07 16.48 17.54
CA THR A 118 -4.43 17.76 18.15
C THR A 118 -3.76 18.94 17.46
N SER A 119 -4.50 20.03 17.32
CA SER A 119 -4.03 21.36 16.92
C SER A 119 -4.47 22.38 17.99
N LEU A 120 -4.34 23.68 17.70
CA LEU A 120 -4.83 24.74 18.59
C LEU A 120 -6.36 24.72 18.75
N ASP A 121 -7.08 24.27 17.72
CA ASP A 121 -8.55 24.38 17.59
C ASP A 121 -9.26 23.03 17.46
N LYS A 122 -8.52 21.93 17.21
CA LYS A 122 -9.07 20.58 17.09
C LYS A 122 -8.35 19.59 17.99
N ASN A 123 -9.09 18.60 18.49
CA ASN A 123 -8.56 17.44 19.19
C ASN A 123 -9.49 16.27 18.90
N PHE A 124 -9.00 15.27 18.19
CA PHE A 124 -9.80 14.17 17.68
C PHE A 124 -9.00 12.87 17.58
N GLU A 125 -9.70 11.75 17.54
CA GLU A 125 -9.15 10.42 17.32
C GLU A 125 -9.62 9.87 15.98
N ILE A 126 -8.69 9.43 15.14
CA ILE A 126 -8.98 8.63 13.95
C ILE A 126 -8.92 7.15 14.36
N LYS A 127 -10.06 6.48 14.34
CA LYS A 127 -10.16 5.07 14.75
C LYS A 127 -10.18 4.14 13.56
N GLU A 128 -9.80 2.89 13.78
CA GLU A 128 -10.02 1.84 12.79
C GLU A 128 -11.52 1.74 12.44
N GLY A 129 -11.83 1.38 11.19
CA GLY A 129 -13.22 1.19 10.74
C GLY A 129 -13.94 2.47 10.30
N GLY A 130 -13.26 3.62 10.26
CA GLY A 130 -13.78 4.83 9.63
C GLY A 130 -14.49 5.80 10.58
N GLU A 131 -14.43 5.58 11.90
CA GLU A 131 -14.95 6.51 12.91
C GLU A 131 -13.93 7.62 13.23
N VAL A 132 -14.41 8.85 13.42
CA VAL A 132 -13.64 9.94 14.03
C VAL A 132 -14.36 10.42 15.27
N VAL A 133 -13.64 10.54 16.39
CA VAL A 133 -14.19 11.04 17.66
C VAL A 133 -13.56 12.37 18.01
N SER A 134 -14.35 13.43 18.13
CA SER A 134 -13.87 14.68 18.69
C SER A 134 -13.80 14.60 20.23
N ASN A 135 -12.70 15.06 20.78
CA ASN A 135 -12.47 15.20 22.22
C ASN A 135 -12.83 16.61 22.73
N VAL A 136 -13.45 17.45 21.89
CA VAL A 136 -13.87 18.80 22.23
C VAL A 136 -15.40 18.82 22.35
N GLN A 137 -15.91 18.94 23.58
CA GLN A 137 -17.34 18.79 23.90
C GLN A 137 -18.28 19.77 23.16
N ALA A 138 -17.78 20.90 22.68
CA ALA A 138 -18.57 21.94 22.02
C ALA A 138 -17.96 22.38 20.67
N GLU A 139 -17.31 21.46 19.95
CA GLU A 139 -16.80 21.76 18.61
C GLU A 139 -17.94 21.88 17.60
N ASN A 140 -18.04 23.06 16.98
CA ASN A 140 -18.91 23.25 15.82
C ASN A 140 -18.28 22.56 14.61
N ASN A 141 -19.04 21.71 13.91
CA ASN A 141 -18.61 20.94 12.73
C ASN A 141 -17.48 19.92 13.02
N ALA A 142 -17.59 19.19 14.14
CA ALA A 142 -16.72 18.05 14.41
C ALA A 142 -16.77 17.02 13.28
N TRP A 143 -15.61 16.47 12.92
CA TRP A 143 -15.54 15.32 12.02
C TRP A 143 -16.00 14.06 12.76
N THR A 144 -16.82 13.24 12.10
CA THR A 144 -17.40 12.02 12.70
C THR A 144 -17.00 10.76 11.98
N SER A 145 -16.46 10.87 10.77
CA SER A 145 -16.06 9.73 9.95
C SER A 145 -14.87 10.04 9.08
N TRP A 146 -14.10 9.02 8.73
CA TRP A 146 -13.02 9.12 7.76
C TRP A 146 -13.01 7.95 6.77
N LYS A 147 -12.39 8.20 5.61
CA LYS A 147 -11.96 7.17 4.67
C LYS A 147 -10.84 7.70 3.78
N ILE A 148 -10.06 6.81 3.18
CA ILE A 148 -9.31 7.18 1.98
C ILE A 148 -10.24 7.03 0.77
N TYR A 149 -10.11 7.93 -0.20
CA TYR A 149 -10.80 7.83 -1.48
C TYR A 149 -9.98 8.54 -2.55
N ASN A 150 -9.65 7.82 -3.63
CA ASN A 150 -8.74 8.29 -4.69
C ASN A 150 -7.42 8.86 -4.13
N GLY A 151 -6.84 8.20 -3.13
CA GLY A 151 -5.59 8.60 -2.49
C GLY A 151 -5.67 9.83 -1.59
N LYS A 152 -6.87 10.37 -1.34
CA LYS A 152 -7.09 11.52 -0.45
C LYS A 152 -7.76 11.10 0.85
N LEU A 153 -7.46 11.81 1.94
CA LEU A 153 -8.12 11.61 3.23
C LEU A 153 -9.41 12.42 3.27
N LEU A 154 -10.54 11.74 3.38
CA LEU A 154 -11.83 12.38 3.58
C LEU A 154 -12.15 12.36 5.06
N LEU A 155 -12.38 13.53 5.65
CA LEU A 155 -12.88 13.71 7.02
C LEU A 155 -14.29 14.32 6.93
N SER A 156 -15.29 13.46 7.08
CA SER A 156 -16.71 13.80 6.88
C SER A 156 -16.99 14.42 5.50
N ARG A 157 -17.10 15.76 5.40
CA ARG A 157 -17.36 16.48 4.14
C ARG A 157 -16.08 17.09 3.55
N ASP A 158 -15.02 17.15 4.34
CA ASP A 158 -13.75 17.74 3.94
C ASP A 158 -12.88 16.68 3.27
N THR A 159 -12.14 17.10 2.25
CA THR A 159 -11.22 16.26 1.51
C THR A 159 -9.84 16.89 1.57
N PHE A 160 -8.86 16.09 1.96
CA PHE A 160 -7.49 16.52 2.21
C PHE A 160 -6.49 15.73 1.39
N ASP A 161 -5.47 16.43 0.93
CA ASP A 161 -4.19 15.85 0.59
C ASP A 161 -3.38 15.63 1.87
N VAL A 162 -2.80 14.44 2.03
CA VAL A 162 -1.89 14.13 3.15
C VAL A 162 -0.49 14.55 2.73
N ILE A 163 -0.04 15.71 3.21
CA ILE A 163 1.26 16.29 2.85
C ILE A 163 2.38 15.61 3.64
N GLU A 164 2.16 15.42 4.93
CA GLU A 164 3.08 14.76 5.85
C GLU A 164 2.30 13.85 6.79
N LEU A 165 2.85 12.67 7.07
CA LEU A 165 2.41 11.79 8.14
C LEU A 165 3.67 11.20 8.77
N GLY A 166 4.07 11.77 9.90
CA GLY A 166 5.16 11.30 10.72
C GLY A 166 4.67 10.57 11.97
N ALA A 167 5.61 10.16 12.83
CA ALA A 167 5.28 9.52 14.10
C ALA A 167 4.54 10.45 15.07
N ASP A 168 4.90 11.74 15.08
CA ASP A 168 4.36 12.73 16.01
C ASP A 168 3.62 13.89 15.33
N THR A 169 3.67 13.99 14.00
CA THR A 169 3.13 15.11 13.20
C THR A 169 2.29 14.62 12.03
N MET A 170 1.23 15.36 11.70
CA MET A 170 0.46 15.17 10.47
C MET A 170 0.13 16.53 9.87
N SER A 171 0.33 16.67 8.57
CA SER A 171 -0.01 17.87 7.82
C SER A 171 -1.00 17.54 6.71
N LEU A 172 -2.14 18.21 6.72
CA LEU A 172 -3.24 18.02 5.78
C LEU A 172 -3.49 19.32 5.01
N GLU A 173 -3.64 19.24 3.69
CA GLU A 173 -3.96 20.39 2.86
C GLU A 173 -5.32 20.23 2.20
N ASN A 174 -6.11 21.30 2.17
CA ASN A 174 -7.29 21.39 1.32
C ASN A 174 -7.40 22.80 0.72
N LYS A 175 -8.50 23.08 0.01
CA LYS A 175 -8.75 24.39 -0.62
C LYS A 175 -8.72 25.62 0.31
N THR A 176 -8.78 25.42 1.62
CA THR A 176 -8.80 26.48 2.63
C THR A 176 -7.43 26.72 3.27
N GLY A 177 -6.47 25.80 3.08
CA GLY A 177 -5.10 25.93 3.58
C GLY A 177 -4.51 24.61 4.08
N ILE A 178 -3.39 24.75 4.79
CA ILE A 178 -2.64 23.66 5.41
C ILE A 178 -2.94 23.62 6.92
N PHE A 179 -3.24 22.44 7.43
CA PHE A 179 -3.57 22.17 8.83
C PHE A 179 -2.52 21.22 9.39
N VAL A 180 -1.93 21.59 10.53
CA VAL A 180 -0.89 20.81 11.19
C VAL A 180 -1.39 20.30 12.54
N PHE A 181 -1.21 19.01 12.76
CA PHE A 181 -1.61 18.31 13.98
C PHE A 181 -0.41 17.63 14.62
N GLY A 182 -0.32 17.72 15.95
CA GLY A 182 0.56 16.90 16.76
C GLY A 182 -0.14 15.63 17.22
N ARG A 183 0.60 14.54 17.37
CA ARG A 183 0.10 13.29 17.94
C ARG A 183 0.03 13.42 19.45
N LYS A 184 -1.10 13.03 20.02
CA LYS A 184 -1.29 12.95 21.47
C LYS A 184 -1.01 11.51 21.92
N LYS A 185 -0.04 11.38 22.83
CA LYS A 185 0.30 10.10 23.48
C LYS A 185 -0.69 9.76 24.58
#